data_AF-A0AA85JTU0-F1
#
_entry.id   AF-A0AA85JTU0-F1
#
_cell.length_a   1.000
_cell.length_b   1.000
_cell.length_c   1.000
_cell.angle_alpha   90.00
_cell.angle_beta   90.00
_cell.angle_gamma   90.00
#
_symmetry.space_group_name_H-M   'P 1'
#
loop_
_entity.id
_entity.type
_entity.pdbx_description
1 polymer ?
#
loop_
_entity_poly.entity_id
_entity_poly.type
_entity_poly.pdbx_seq_one_letter_code
_entity_poly.pdbx_strand_id
1 'polypeptide(L)'
;MSVDISNTNDPRGDIPSWAINLATTKVCPRLVKTLHRAALRYPAWKAQNRPEFAPWRNPEQQDKTIPELCPSDILKEPDFPLKKVHENRVTKEGALKEIGLPPDTKIDEDSS
;
A
#
# COMPACT_ATOMS: atom_id res chain seq x y z
N MET A 1 -1.10 20.18 16.22
CA MET A 1 -0.58 20.01 14.86
C MET A 1 -1.01 18.61 14.43
N SER A 2 -2.12 18.50 13.70
CA SER A 2 -2.54 17.20 13.16
C SER A 2 -1.62 16.85 12.00
N VAL A 3 -1.04 15.66 12.06
CA VAL A 3 -0.26 15.09 10.96
C VAL A 3 -1.25 14.31 10.11
N ASP A 4 -1.76 14.95 9.05
CA ASP A 4 -2.62 14.27 8.08
C ASP A 4 -1.77 13.28 7.27
N ILE A 5 -1.77 12.00 7.67
CA ILE A 5 -1.20 10.91 6.87
C ILE A 5 -2.16 10.63 5.71
N SER A 6 -2.16 11.50 4.70
CA SER A 6 -2.91 11.30 3.45
C SER A 6 -2.17 10.31 2.56
N ASN A 7 -2.28 9.02 2.88
CA ASN A 7 -1.83 7.93 2.01
C ASN A 7 -2.74 7.84 0.77
N THR A 8 -2.52 8.72 -0.20
CA THR A 8 -3.31 8.83 -1.44
C THR A 8 -2.85 7.81 -2.47
N ASN A 9 -2.94 6.52 -2.13
CA ASN A 9 -2.84 5.45 -3.10
C ASN A 9 -4.21 5.28 -3.79
N ASP A 10 -4.68 6.33 -4.47
CA ASP A 10 -6.01 6.44 -5.09
C ASP A 10 -6.09 5.54 -6.33
N PRO A 11 -6.89 4.46 -6.32
CA PRO A 11 -7.13 3.62 -7.48
C PRO A 11 -8.10 4.30 -8.48
N ARG A 12 -7.88 5.58 -8.81
CA ARG A 12 -8.56 6.38 -9.86
C ARG A 12 -10.10 6.26 -9.91
N GLY A 13 -10.75 5.84 -8.82
CA GLY A 13 -12.15 5.46 -8.80
C GLY A 13 -12.84 5.94 -7.53
N ASP A 14 -14.15 6.16 -7.61
CA ASP A 14 -15.00 6.65 -6.50
C ASP A 14 -15.24 5.55 -5.45
N ILE A 15 -14.18 4.96 -4.91
CA ILE A 15 -14.26 3.96 -3.85
C ILE A 15 -14.19 4.72 -2.51
N PRO A 16 -15.20 4.60 -1.63
CA PRO A 16 -15.18 5.29 -0.35
C PRO A 16 -14.06 4.75 0.53
N SER A 17 -13.51 5.62 1.38
CA SER A 17 -12.37 5.31 2.27
C SER A 17 -12.62 4.07 3.14
N TRP A 18 -13.85 3.90 3.66
CA TRP A 18 -14.23 2.73 4.47
C TRP A 18 -14.11 1.41 3.70
N ALA A 19 -14.37 1.39 2.39
CA ALA A 19 -14.31 0.19 1.57
C ALA A 19 -12.85 -0.19 1.29
N ILE A 20 -11.99 0.79 1.06
CA ILE A 20 -10.53 0.60 0.95
C ILE A 20 -9.97 0.09 2.28
N ASN A 21 -10.37 0.69 3.40
CA ASN A 21 -9.96 0.25 4.74
C ASN A 21 -10.42 -1.18 5.03
N LEU A 22 -11.66 -1.52 4.73
CA LEU A 22 -12.18 -2.89 4.89
C LEU A 22 -11.41 -3.88 4.03
N ALA A 23 -11.23 -3.58 2.73
CA ALA A 23 -10.48 -4.44 1.82
C ALA A 23 -9.04 -4.65 2.31
N THR A 24 -8.39 -3.56 2.74
CA THR A 24 -7.03 -3.59 3.29
C THR A 24 -6.96 -4.44 4.55
N THR A 25 -7.88 -4.27 5.51
CA THR A 25 -7.93 -5.07 6.74
C THR A 25 -8.14 -6.57 6.44
N LYS A 26 -8.86 -6.93 5.39
CA LYS A 26 -9.05 -8.34 4.99
C LYS A 26 -7.85 -8.91 4.23
N VAL A 27 -7.17 -8.10 3.42
CA VAL A 27 -6.04 -8.54 2.57
C VAL A 27 -4.71 -8.54 3.33
N CYS A 28 -4.50 -7.59 4.25
CA CYS A 28 -3.26 -7.42 4.99
C CYS A 28 -2.80 -8.70 5.73
N PRO A 29 -3.65 -9.43 6.49
CA PRO A 29 -3.23 -10.65 7.16
C PRO A 29 -2.76 -11.75 6.19
N ARG A 30 -3.36 -11.84 5.00
CA ARG A 30 -2.96 -12.81 3.97
C ARG A 30 -1.64 -12.40 3.33
N LEU A 31 -1.44 -11.10 3.10
CA LEU A 31 -0.19 -10.55 2.59
C LEU A 31 0.95 -10.81 3.56
N VAL A 32 0.77 -10.49 4.85
CA VAL A 32 1.78 -10.72 5.89
C VAL A 32 2.13 -12.20 6.01
N LYS A 33 1.14 -13.10 6.01
CA LYS A 33 1.39 -14.56 6.00
C LYS A 33 2.17 -15.03 4.76
N THR A 34 1.98 -14.37 3.62
CA THR A 34 2.67 -14.71 2.37
C THR A 34 4.09 -14.16 2.38
N LEU A 35 4.28 -12.93 2.85
CA LEU A 35 5.59 -12.32 3.06
C LEU A 35 6.41 -13.13 4.06
N HIS A 36 5.84 -13.55 5.19
CA HIS A 36 6.50 -14.40 6.17
C HIS A 36 6.98 -15.72 5.54
N ARG A 37 6.11 -16.40 4.77
CA ARG A 37 6.50 -17.64 4.05
C ARG A 37 7.58 -17.40 3.00
N ALA A 38 7.55 -16.27 2.31
CA ALA A 38 8.60 -15.88 1.36
C ALA A 38 9.92 -15.59 2.07
N ALA A 39 9.89 -14.88 3.19
CA ALA A 39 11.07 -14.57 4.01
C ALA A 39 11.76 -15.82 4.54
N LEU A 40 11.01 -16.82 5.00
CA LEU A 40 11.58 -18.11 5.43
C LEU A 40 12.28 -18.86 4.28
N ARG A 41 11.78 -18.74 3.06
CA ARG A 41 12.36 -19.38 1.85
C ARG A 41 13.47 -18.55 1.22
N TYR A 42 13.59 -17.27 1.57
CA TYR A 42 14.51 -16.32 0.95
C TYR A 42 15.98 -16.76 1.04
N PRO A 43 16.52 -17.28 2.17
CA PRO A 43 17.93 -17.68 2.23
C PRO A 43 18.27 -18.80 1.24
N ALA A 44 17.41 -19.82 1.12
CA ALA A 44 17.61 -20.94 0.20
C ALA A 44 17.54 -20.48 -1.27
N TRP A 45 16.59 -19.58 -1.59
CA TRP A 45 16.49 -18.99 -2.93
C TRP A 45 17.71 -18.09 -3.23
N LYS A 46 18.15 -17.28 -2.27
CA LYS A 46 19.27 -16.34 -2.41
C LYS A 46 20.60 -17.05 -2.65
N ALA A 47 20.81 -18.21 -2.02
CA ALA A 47 21.97 -19.07 -2.27
C ALA A 47 22.07 -19.51 -3.75
N GLN A 48 20.94 -19.67 -4.43
CA GLN A 48 20.87 -20.06 -5.85
C GLN A 48 20.84 -18.86 -6.80
N ASN A 49 20.56 -17.64 -6.31
CA ASN A 49 20.32 -16.45 -7.10
C ASN A 49 21.26 -15.30 -6.68
N ARG A 50 22.54 -15.45 -7.02
CA ARG A 50 23.62 -14.47 -6.74
C ARG A 50 23.61 -14.02 -5.28
N PRO A 51 24.11 -14.84 -4.34
CA PRO A 51 24.05 -14.55 -2.91
C PRO A 51 24.74 -13.23 -2.54
N GLU A 52 25.83 -12.90 -3.22
CA GLU A 52 26.63 -11.69 -2.98
C GLU A 52 26.01 -10.41 -3.55
N PHE A 53 25.01 -10.52 -4.43
CA PHE A 53 24.42 -9.36 -5.12
C PHE A 53 23.30 -8.74 -4.28
N ALA A 54 23.62 -7.71 -3.51
CA ALA A 54 22.68 -6.95 -2.69
C ALA A 54 22.93 -5.44 -2.91
N PRO A 55 22.52 -4.88 -4.07
CA PRO A 55 22.80 -3.49 -4.43
C PRO A 55 22.20 -2.47 -3.45
N TRP A 56 21.14 -2.83 -2.72
CA TRP A 56 20.57 -2.00 -1.65
C TRP A 56 21.42 -1.99 -0.37
N ARG A 57 22.32 -2.96 -0.17
CA ARG A 57 23.28 -3.01 0.95
C ARG A 57 24.64 -2.44 0.55
N ASN A 58 25.01 -2.68 -0.71
CA ASN A 58 26.30 -2.36 -1.30
C ASN A 58 26.05 -1.57 -2.59
N PRO A 59 25.87 -0.24 -2.51
CA PRO A 59 25.55 0.62 -3.66
C PRO A 59 26.58 0.51 -4.80
N GLU A 60 27.83 0.16 -4.50
CA GLU A 60 28.88 -0.11 -5.48
C GLU A 60 28.57 -1.27 -6.43
N GLN A 61 27.64 -2.15 -6.04
CA GLN A 61 27.15 -3.25 -6.87
C GLN A 61 26.02 -2.83 -7.82
N GLN A 62 25.53 -1.58 -7.74
CA GLN A 62 24.51 -1.10 -8.67
C GLN A 62 25.05 -1.14 -10.09
N ASP A 63 24.17 -1.56 -11.01
CA ASP A 63 24.52 -1.62 -12.42
C ASP A 63 24.73 -0.20 -12.97
N LYS A 64 25.89 0.04 -13.56
CA LYS A 64 26.25 1.35 -14.15
C LYS A 64 25.44 1.66 -15.40
N THR A 65 24.65 0.71 -15.91
CA THR A 65 23.72 0.95 -17.00
C THR A 65 22.45 1.67 -16.55
N ILE A 66 22.19 1.80 -15.25
CA ILE A 66 21.04 2.57 -14.73
C ILE A 66 21.39 4.07 -14.84
N PRO A 67 20.61 4.87 -15.58
CA PRO A 67 20.88 6.30 -15.71
C PRO A 67 20.71 7.00 -14.37
N GLU A 68 21.55 8.00 -14.11
CA GLU A 68 21.41 8.87 -12.95
C GLU A 68 20.12 9.69 -13.07
N LEU A 69 19.34 9.73 -11.99
CA LEU A 69 18.10 10.50 -11.93
C LEU A 69 18.44 11.99 -11.78
N CYS A 70 18.04 12.82 -12.73
CA CYS A 70 18.14 14.27 -12.60
C CYS A 70 16.98 14.79 -11.73
N PRO A 71 17.23 15.53 -10.63
CA PRO A 71 16.15 16.07 -9.80
C PRO A 71 15.20 17.01 -10.55
N SER A 72 15.68 17.64 -11.63
CA SER A 72 14.87 18.53 -12.48
C SER A 72 13.79 17.79 -13.28
N ASP A 73 13.95 16.47 -13.49
CA ASP A 73 12.97 15.64 -14.21
C ASP A 73 11.79 15.23 -13.31
N ILE A 74 11.86 15.54 -12.02
CA ILE A 74 10.82 15.22 -11.03
C ILE A 74 9.88 16.42 -10.92
N LEU A 75 8.62 16.22 -11.29
CA LEU A 75 7.59 17.22 -11.07
C LEU A 75 7.36 17.43 -9.57
N LYS A 76 7.29 18.70 -9.14
CA LYS A 76 7.00 19.05 -7.73
C LYS A 76 5.56 18.73 -7.33
N GLU A 77 4.67 18.72 -8.30
CA GLU A 77 3.26 18.43 -8.13
C GLU A 77 2.87 17.33 -9.13
N PRO A 78 1.90 16.46 -8.77
CA PRO A 78 1.39 15.45 -9.68
C PRO A 78 0.82 16.11 -10.94
N ASP A 79 0.99 15.48 -12.09
CA ASP A 79 0.42 15.91 -13.38
C ASP A 79 -1.10 15.68 -13.50
N PHE A 80 -1.74 15.24 -12.40
CA PHE A 80 -3.17 14.97 -12.32
C PHE A 80 -3.82 15.69 -11.13
N PRO A 81 -5.10 16.09 -11.27
CA PRO A 81 -5.84 16.71 -10.17
C PRO A 81 -6.11 15.69 -9.07
N LEU A 82 -5.71 16.00 -7.84
CA LEU A 82 -6.11 15.26 -6.65
C LEU A 82 -7.61 15.49 -6.40
N LYS A 83 -8.46 14.56 -6.88
CA LYS A 83 -9.90 14.62 -6.60
C LYS A 83 -10.12 14.26 -5.13
N LYS A 84 -10.91 15.08 -4.43
CA LYS A 84 -11.46 14.66 -3.13
C LYS A 84 -12.49 13.58 -3.40
N VAL A 85 -12.32 12.40 -2.80
CA VAL A 85 -13.29 11.31 -2.89
C VAL A 85 -14.62 11.79 -2.31
N HIS A 86 -15.69 11.75 -3.10
CA HIS A 86 -17.03 12.11 -2.65
C HIS A 86 -17.74 10.88 -2.09
N GLU A 87 -17.84 10.77 -0.76
CA GLU A 87 -18.37 9.58 -0.07
C GLU A 87 -19.91 9.44 -0.12
N ASN A 88 -20.62 10.36 -0.77
CA ASN A 88 -22.08 10.52 -0.63
C ASN A 88 -22.95 9.50 -1.37
N ARG A 89 -22.37 8.58 -2.15
CA ARG A 89 -23.13 7.63 -2.99
C ARG A 89 -23.37 6.26 -2.35
N VAL A 90 -22.64 5.89 -1.29
CA VAL A 90 -22.73 4.56 -0.67
C VAL A 90 -22.73 4.65 0.85
N THR A 91 -23.83 4.24 1.48
CA THR A 91 -23.94 4.13 2.94
C THR A 91 -23.23 2.87 3.43
N LYS A 92 -22.39 3.02 4.45
CA LYS A 92 -21.56 1.96 5.06
C LYS A 92 -22.42 0.79 5.54
N GLU A 93 -23.61 1.10 6.04
CA GLU A 93 -24.56 0.18 6.66
C GLU A 93 -25.25 -0.73 5.63
N GLY A 94 -25.58 -0.20 4.45
CA GLY A 94 -26.20 -0.97 3.36
C GLY A 94 -25.22 -1.99 2.76
N ALA A 95 -23.98 -1.58 2.53
CA ALA A 95 -22.94 -2.44 1.97
C ALA A 95 -22.47 -3.52 2.96
N LEU A 96 -22.35 -3.20 4.26
CA LEU A 96 -22.01 -4.17 5.31
C LEU A 96 -23.05 -5.30 5.44
N LYS A 97 -24.34 -4.97 5.24
CA LYS A 97 -25.45 -5.92 5.29
C LYS A 97 -25.43 -6.93 4.13
N GLU A 98 -25.03 -6.50 2.93
CA GLU A 98 -24.94 -7.38 1.75
C GLU A 98 -23.77 -8.36 1.81
N ILE A 99 -22.65 -7.98 2.45
CA ILE A 99 -21.45 -8.84 2.58
C ILE A 99 -21.52 -9.83 3.75
N GLY A 100 -22.60 -9.83 4.54
CA GLY A 100 -22.79 -10.76 5.66
C GLY A 100 -21.79 -10.61 6.80
N LEU A 101 -21.18 -9.42 6.97
CA LEU A 101 -20.23 -9.16 8.05
C LEU A 101 -20.99 -8.59 9.26
N PRO A 102 -20.83 -9.14 10.48
CA PRO A 102 -21.58 -8.69 11.64
C PRO A 102 -21.30 -7.20 11.93
N PRO A 103 -22.34 -6.43 12.30
CA PRO A 103 -22.26 -4.98 12.55
C PRO A 103 -21.28 -4.64 13.69
N ASP A 104 -20.95 -5.61 14.54
CA ASP A 104 -20.05 -5.47 15.69
C ASP A 104 -18.56 -5.55 15.33
N THR A 105 -18.20 -5.40 14.05
CA THR A 105 -16.80 -5.17 13.71
C THR A 105 -16.43 -3.78 14.22
N LYS A 106 -15.95 -3.71 15.46
CA LYS A 106 -15.28 -2.53 16.00
C LYS A 106 -14.09 -2.23 15.10
N ILE A 107 -14.33 -1.35 14.14
CA ILE A 107 -13.28 -0.55 13.55
C ILE A 107 -13.02 0.45 14.66
N ASP A 108 -11.86 0.34 15.30
CA ASP A 108 -11.48 1.27 16.36
C ASP A 108 -11.43 2.68 15.74
N GLU A 109 -12.55 3.39 15.84
CA GLU A 109 -12.64 4.85 15.78
C GLU A 109 -12.03 5.41 17.05
N ASP A 110 -10.75 5.10 17.30
CA ASP A 110 -9.94 5.88 18.21
C ASP A 110 -8.47 5.73 17.85
N SER A 111 -8.00 6.68 17.06
CA SER A 111 -6.68 7.28 17.25
C SER A 111 -6.70 8.61 16.54
N SER A 112 -6.87 9.65 17.36
CA SER A 112 -6.71 11.08 17.02
C SER A 112 -5.44 11.38 16.23
#